data_AF-A0A8D5U7C5-F1
#
_entry.id   AF-A0A8D5U7C5-F1
#
_cell.length_a   1.000
_cell.length_b   1.000
_cell.length_c   1.000
_cell.angle_alpha   90.00
_cell.angle_beta   90.00
_cell.angle_gamma   90.00
#
_symmetry.space_group_name_H-M   'P 1'
#
loop_
_entity.id
_entity.type
_entity.pdbx_description
1 polymer ?
#
loop_
_entity_poly.entity_id
_entity_poly.type
_entity_poly.pdbx_seq_one_letter_code
_entity_poly.pdbx_strand_id
1 'polypeptide(L)'
;MVENILIILGLALFTWLNGIITYKTSVKLGRSANYLLGEGKRKIIIKFLEKGVEFFSESSLSELLEEILIANKIEGEVKFDNLQKQVIDKARAMNDEIGKIYNLSKLMIRIDNIANKFSVFSRQLKIISLILFLLPLVNFAVNSYFGLGNSIVDILECTVGTNLLAMSYLIIINSVYLKRQLKRNCDELEI
;
A
#
# COMPACT_ATOMS: atom_id res chain seq x y z
N MET A 1 37.63 10.39 -31.30
CA MET A 1 36.39 10.01 -32.04
C MET A 1 35.83 8.68 -31.53
N VAL A 2 36.66 7.63 -31.38
CA VAL A 2 36.24 6.31 -30.86
C VAL A 2 35.81 6.35 -29.37
N GLU A 3 36.51 7.11 -28.52
CA GLU A 3 36.17 7.22 -27.09
C GLU A 3 34.79 7.87 -26.83
N ASN A 4 34.41 8.89 -27.61
CA ASN A 4 33.08 9.52 -27.49
C ASN A 4 31.95 8.56 -27.88
N ILE A 5 32.18 7.67 -28.85
CA ILE A 5 31.19 6.67 -29.27
C ILE A 5 30.97 5.64 -28.16
N LEU A 6 32.04 5.20 -27.50
CA LEU A 6 31.97 4.28 -26.36
C LEU A 6 31.18 4.86 -25.18
N ILE A 7 31.38 6.15 -24.86
CA ILE A 7 30.66 6.83 -23.79
C ILE A 7 29.16 6.96 -24.10
N ILE A 8 28.82 7.36 -25.33
CA ILE A 8 27.42 7.50 -25.77
C ILE A 8 26.70 6.14 -25.75
N LEU A 9 27.34 5.08 -26.25
CA LEU A 9 26.79 3.72 -26.20
C LEU A 9 26.62 3.24 -24.75
N GLY A 10 27.57 3.53 -23.87
CA GLY A 10 27.47 3.22 -22.45
C GLY A 10 26.29 3.91 -21.76
N LEU A 11 26.08 5.20 -22.04
CA LEU A 11 24.95 5.97 -21.53
C LEU A 11 23.61 5.47 -22.06
N ALA A 12 23.52 5.18 -23.37
CA ALA A 12 22.31 4.62 -23.97
C ALA A 12 21.94 3.26 -23.36
N LEU A 13 22.92 2.37 -23.20
CA LEU A 13 22.74 1.07 -22.53
C LEU A 13 22.29 1.23 -21.07
N PHE A 14 22.92 2.14 -20.33
CA PHE A 14 22.55 2.43 -18.94
C PHE A 14 21.11 2.93 -18.85
N THR A 15 20.72 3.89 -19.69
CA THR A 15 19.36 4.47 -19.72
C THR A 15 18.33 3.40 -20.07
N TRP A 16 18.59 2.56 -21.07
CA TRP A 16 17.71 1.46 -21.45
C TRP A 16 17.57 0.39 -20.37
N LEU A 17 18.68 -0.02 -19.73
CA LEU A 17 18.65 -0.98 -18.63
C LEU A 17 17.79 -0.46 -17.47
N ASN A 18 17.95 0.81 -17.11
CA ASN A 18 17.10 1.43 -16.10
C ASN A 18 15.64 1.52 -16.55
N GLY A 19 15.37 1.79 -17.84
CA GLY A 19 14.03 1.71 -18.44
C GLY A 19 13.39 0.33 -18.23
N ILE A 20 14.13 -0.76 -18.48
CA ILE A 20 13.67 -2.14 -18.26
C ILE A 20 13.37 -2.38 -16.77
N ILE A 21 14.27 -1.99 -15.87
CA ILE A 21 14.10 -2.18 -14.42
C ILE A 21 12.86 -1.41 -13.93
N THR A 22 12.71 -0.16 -14.37
CA THR A 22 11.57 0.71 -14.07
C THR A 22 10.27 0.06 -14.55
N TYR A 23 10.25 -0.44 -15.78
CA TYR A 23 9.09 -1.14 -16.35
C TYR A 23 8.74 -2.40 -15.56
N LYS A 24 9.71 -3.29 -15.28
CA LYS A 24 9.47 -4.51 -14.50
C LYS A 24 8.92 -4.19 -13.11
N THR A 25 9.43 -3.14 -12.47
CA THR A 25 8.95 -2.69 -11.17
C THR A 25 7.52 -2.17 -11.24
N SER A 26 7.18 -1.42 -12.31
CA SER A 26 5.81 -0.97 -12.56
C SER A 26 4.80 -2.12 -12.63
N VAL A 27 5.16 -3.21 -13.34
CA VAL A 27 4.31 -4.39 -13.48
C VAL A 27 4.12 -5.07 -12.12
N LYS A 28 5.20 -5.21 -11.34
CA LYS A 28 5.13 -5.77 -9.99
C LYS A 28 4.22 -4.94 -9.08
N LEU A 29 4.32 -3.61 -9.09
CA LEU A 29 3.44 -2.74 -8.30
C LEU A 29 1.98 -2.85 -8.74
N GLY A 30 1.71 -2.92 -10.05
CA GLY A 30 0.36 -3.11 -10.57
C GLY A 30 -0.26 -4.43 -10.10
N ARG A 31 0.51 -5.54 -10.14
CA ARG A 31 0.08 -6.83 -9.59
C ARG A 31 -0.17 -6.76 -8.09
N SER A 32 0.70 -6.09 -7.33
CA SER A 32 0.51 -5.89 -5.88
C SER A 32 -0.77 -5.09 -5.59
N ALA A 33 -1.05 -4.02 -6.35
CA ALA A 33 -2.28 -3.24 -6.19
C ALA A 33 -3.52 -4.10 -6.43
N ASN A 34 -3.54 -4.87 -7.52
CA ASN A 34 -4.66 -5.75 -7.85
C ASN A 34 -4.88 -6.84 -6.80
N TYR A 35 -3.80 -7.45 -6.30
CA TYR A 35 -3.90 -8.43 -5.21
C TYR A 35 -4.49 -7.81 -3.94
N LEU A 36 -4.01 -6.62 -3.56
CA LEU A 36 -4.50 -5.92 -2.37
C LEU A 36 -5.99 -5.56 -2.48
N LEU A 37 -6.44 -5.04 -3.63
CA LEU A 37 -7.85 -4.71 -3.85
C LEU A 37 -8.75 -5.94 -4.00
N GLY A 38 -8.19 -7.05 -4.47
CA GLY A 38 -8.89 -8.33 -4.64
C GLY A 38 -8.75 -9.24 -3.43
N GLU A 39 -7.92 -10.28 -3.58
CA GLU A 39 -7.78 -11.36 -2.59
C GLU A 39 -7.35 -10.88 -1.20
N GLY A 40 -6.43 -9.91 -1.13
CA GLY A 40 -5.94 -9.38 0.13
C GLY A 40 -7.06 -8.73 0.94
N LYS A 41 -7.83 -7.83 0.32
CA LYS A 41 -9.00 -7.20 0.95
C LYS A 41 -10.08 -8.22 1.31
N ARG A 42 -10.35 -9.19 0.43
CA ARG A 42 -11.34 -10.25 0.69
C ARG A 42 -11.02 -11.03 1.96
N LYS A 43 -9.76 -11.41 2.18
CA LYS A 43 -9.34 -12.11 3.41
C LYS A 43 -9.65 -11.30 4.68
N ILE A 44 -9.44 -9.98 4.63
CA ILE A 44 -9.69 -9.11 5.79
C ILE A 44 -11.18 -8.91 6.02
N ILE A 45 -11.98 -8.80 4.95
CA ILE A 45 -13.44 -8.78 5.04
C ILE A 45 -13.95 -10.07 5.69
N ILE A 46 -13.43 -11.23 5.29
CA ILE A 46 -13.81 -12.52 5.90
C ILE A 46 -13.46 -12.52 7.39
N LYS A 47 -12.23 -12.15 7.76
CA LYS A 47 -11.83 -12.07 9.18
C LYS A 47 -12.65 -11.05 9.98
N PHE A 48 -13.06 -9.95 9.36
CA PHE A 48 -13.97 -8.97 9.96
C PHE A 48 -15.36 -9.57 10.18
N LEU A 49 -15.90 -10.30 9.20
CA LEU A 49 -17.19 -10.98 9.33
C LEU A 49 -17.15 -12.10 10.36
N GLU A 50 -16.09 -12.90 10.40
CA GLU A 50 -15.90 -13.95 11.41
C GLU A 50 -15.90 -13.36 12.83
N LYS A 51 -15.06 -12.36 13.09
CA LYS A 51 -15.02 -11.69 14.40
C LYS A 51 -16.32 -10.96 14.73
N GLY A 52 -16.98 -10.39 13.73
CA GLY A 52 -18.28 -9.75 13.90
C GLY A 52 -19.36 -10.77 14.26
N VAL A 53 -19.42 -11.90 13.56
CA VAL A 53 -20.37 -12.99 13.85
C VAL A 53 -20.11 -13.56 15.24
N GLU A 54 -18.87 -13.86 15.60
CA GLU A 54 -18.48 -14.33 16.94
C GLU A 54 -18.98 -13.35 18.02
N PHE A 55 -18.70 -12.05 17.85
CA PHE A 55 -19.19 -10.99 18.75
C PHE A 55 -20.72 -10.97 18.91
N PHE A 56 -21.49 -11.27 17.84
CA PHE A 56 -22.95 -11.27 17.88
C PHE A 56 -23.57 -12.62 18.31
N SER A 57 -22.97 -13.75 17.95
CA SER A 57 -23.49 -15.10 18.19
C SER A 57 -23.12 -15.63 19.57
N GLU A 58 -21.91 -15.33 20.05
CA GLU A 58 -21.47 -15.65 21.41
C GLU A 58 -21.83 -14.54 22.40
N SER A 59 -22.64 -13.56 21.98
CA SER A 59 -22.72 -12.29 22.68
C SER A 59 -23.21 -12.44 24.12
N SER A 60 -22.23 -12.31 25.00
CA SER A 60 -22.31 -11.65 26.30
C SER A 60 -23.14 -10.35 26.25
N LEU A 61 -23.39 -9.71 25.09
CA LEU A 61 -24.31 -8.58 24.93
C LEU A 61 -25.79 -8.98 25.11
N SER A 62 -26.25 -10.06 24.47
CA SER A 62 -27.62 -10.57 24.63
C SER A 62 -27.84 -11.05 26.07
N GLU A 63 -26.88 -11.79 26.61
CA GLU A 63 -26.91 -12.24 28.01
C GLU A 63 -26.81 -11.07 28.99
N LEU A 64 -25.99 -10.05 28.73
CA LEU A 64 -25.87 -8.86 29.58
C LEU A 64 -27.13 -7.99 29.50
N LEU A 65 -27.75 -7.87 28.31
CA LEU A 65 -29.06 -7.22 28.17
C LEU A 65 -30.13 -7.98 28.94
N GLU A 66 -30.15 -9.31 28.86
CA GLU A 66 -31.04 -10.15 29.68
C GLU A 66 -30.76 -9.99 31.17
N GLU A 67 -29.50 -10.06 31.61
CA GLU A 67 -29.11 -9.89 33.02
C GLU A 67 -29.46 -8.49 33.55
N ILE A 68 -29.28 -7.43 32.75
CA ILE A 68 -29.70 -6.06 33.09
C ILE A 68 -31.23 -5.95 33.17
N LEU A 69 -31.96 -6.55 32.22
CA LEU A 69 -33.43 -6.57 32.22
C LEU A 69 -33.99 -7.37 33.40
N ILE A 70 -33.35 -8.48 33.76
CA ILE A 70 -33.68 -9.31 34.91
C ILE A 70 -33.36 -8.56 36.22
N ALA A 71 -32.19 -7.92 36.33
CA ALA A 71 -31.81 -7.14 37.49
C ALA A 71 -32.77 -5.95 37.73
N ASN A 72 -33.16 -5.21 36.68
CA ASN A 72 -34.18 -4.15 36.77
C ASN A 72 -35.56 -4.68 37.18
N LYS A 73 -35.92 -5.92 36.82
CA LYS A 73 -37.18 -6.55 37.24
C LYS A 73 -37.16 -7.02 38.71
N ILE A 74 -35.98 -7.27 39.28
CA ILE A 74 -35.78 -7.82 40.63
C ILE A 74 -35.45 -6.71 41.66
N GLU A 75 -35.63 -5.42 41.32
CA GLU A 75 -35.47 -4.23 42.20
C GLU A 75 -36.42 -4.19 43.43
N GLY A 76 -36.74 -5.34 44.03
CA GLY A 76 -37.19 -5.44 45.40
C GLY A 76 -36.04 -5.44 46.42
N GLU A 77 -35.00 -6.29 46.30
CA GLU A 77 -34.14 -6.54 47.49
C GLU A 77 -32.83 -7.35 47.28
N VAL A 78 -32.07 -7.16 46.19
CA VAL A 78 -30.79 -7.89 45.99
C VAL A 78 -29.58 -6.94 45.92
N LYS A 79 -28.52 -7.29 46.66
CA LYS A 79 -27.26 -6.53 46.78
C LYS A 79 -26.59 -6.33 45.40
N PHE A 80 -26.61 -5.08 44.92
CA PHE A 80 -26.15 -4.63 43.61
C PHE A 80 -24.63 -4.77 43.34
N ASP A 81 -23.80 -4.87 44.38
CA ASP A 81 -22.33 -4.74 44.24
C ASP A 81 -21.68 -5.84 43.38
N ASN A 82 -22.15 -7.09 43.46
CA ASN A 82 -21.59 -8.20 42.68
C ASN A 82 -22.07 -8.19 41.22
N LEU A 83 -23.31 -7.79 40.97
CA LEU A 83 -23.88 -7.63 39.63
C LEU A 83 -23.20 -6.49 38.87
N GLN A 84 -22.93 -5.38 39.55
CA GLN A 84 -22.29 -4.22 38.95
C GLN A 84 -20.87 -4.54 38.47
N LYS A 85 -20.11 -5.34 39.23
CA LYS A 85 -18.76 -5.77 38.83
C LYS A 85 -18.79 -6.71 37.63
N GLN A 86 -19.70 -7.68 37.60
CA GLN A 86 -19.86 -8.61 36.47
C GLN A 86 -20.25 -7.87 35.17
N VAL A 87 -21.16 -6.89 35.28
CA VAL A 87 -21.56 -6.03 34.16
C VAL A 87 -20.38 -5.20 33.65
N ILE A 88 -19.58 -4.61 34.55
CA ILE A 88 -18.38 -3.83 34.19
C ILE A 88 -17.33 -4.71 33.49
N ASP A 89 -17.07 -5.90 34.01
CA ASP A 89 -16.06 -6.81 33.44
C ASP A 89 -16.48 -7.32 32.06
N LYS A 90 -17.77 -7.67 31.87
CA LYS A 90 -18.32 -8.03 30.54
C LYS A 90 -18.29 -6.83 29.58
N ALA A 91 -18.65 -5.62 30.03
CA ALA A 91 -18.59 -4.40 29.21
C ALA A 91 -17.16 -4.05 28.77
N ARG A 92 -16.15 -4.33 29.60
CA ARG A 92 -14.73 -4.20 29.22
C ARG A 92 -14.33 -5.19 28.13
N ALA A 93 -14.68 -6.47 28.29
CA ALA A 93 -14.41 -7.49 27.28
C ALA A 93 -15.05 -7.14 25.92
N MET A 94 -16.30 -6.66 25.96
CA MET A 94 -17.00 -6.15 24.78
C MET A 94 -16.29 -4.97 24.12
N ASN A 95 -15.79 -4.01 24.91
CA ASN A 95 -15.05 -2.87 24.38
C ASN A 95 -13.75 -3.30 23.69
N ASP A 96 -13.07 -4.32 24.22
CA ASP A 96 -11.87 -4.88 23.60
C ASP A 96 -12.18 -5.57 22.26
N GLU A 97 -13.31 -6.28 22.15
CA GLU A 97 -13.76 -6.90 20.90
C GLU A 97 -14.18 -5.88 19.84
N ILE A 98 -14.92 -4.84 20.24
CA ILE A 98 -15.22 -3.69 19.37
C ILE A 98 -13.92 -3.03 18.88
N GLY A 99 -12.92 -2.89 19.77
CA GLY A 99 -11.59 -2.40 19.42
C GLY A 99 -10.91 -3.23 18.34
N LYS A 100 -10.99 -4.57 18.42
CA LYS A 100 -10.45 -5.49 17.39
C LYS A 100 -11.16 -5.30 16.05
N ILE A 101 -12.48 -5.21 16.04
CA ILE A 101 -13.30 -5.01 14.83
C ILE A 101 -12.98 -3.64 14.18
N TYR A 102 -12.84 -2.60 14.99
CA TYR A 102 -12.47 -1.26 14.54
C TYR A 102 -11.05 -1.20 13.95
N ASN A 103 -10.10 -1.93 14.51
CA ASN A 103 -8.75 -2.01 13.97
C ASN A 103 -8.72 -2.74 12.60
N LEU A 104 -9.54 -3.78 12.42
CA LEU A 104 -9.70 -4.44 11.13
C LEU A 104 -10.30 -3.51 10.06
N SER A 105 -11.32 -2.72 10.40
CA SER A 105 -11.90 -1.76 9.46
C SER A 105 -10.92 -0.66 9.06
N LYS A 106 -10.12 -0.16 10.01
CA LYS A 106 -9.00 0.76 9.72
C LYS A 106 -7.96 0.13 8.79
N LEU A 107 -7.62 -1.15 8.99
CA LEU A 107 -6.68 -1.87 8.13
C LEU A 107 -7.20 -1.95 6.70
N MET A 108 -8.50 -2.24 6.50
CA MET A 108 -9.12 -2.26 5.17
C MET A 108 -8.97 -0.93 4.44
N ILE A 109 -9.28 0.19 5.11
CA ILE A 109 -9.14 1.54 4.53
C ILE A 109 -7.68 1.83 4.16
N ARG A 110 -6.72 1.43 5.03
CA ARG A 110 -5.29 1.58 4.73
C ARG A 110 -4.86 0.77 3.51
N ILE A 111 -5.37 -0.45 3.35
CA ILE A 111 -5.08 -1.30 2.20
C ILE A 111 -5.60 -0.69 0.91
N ASP A 112 -6.82 -0.16 0.90
CA ASP A 112 -7.37 0.55 -0.26
C ASP A 112 -6.47 1.73 -0.66
N ASN A 113 -6.05 2.53 0.33
CA ASN A 113 -5.17 3.67 0.10
C ASN A 113 -3.79 3.26 -0.44
N ILE A 114 -3.19 2.20 0.11
CA ILE A 114 -1.88 1.69 -0.35
C ILE A 114 -2.00 1.10 -1.76
N ALA A 115 -3.06 0.35 -2.04
CA ALA A 115 -3.27 -0.25 -3.35
C ALA A 115 -3.49 0.83 -4.43
N ASN A 116 -4.27 1.87 -4.12
CA ASN A 116 -4.43 3.03 -5.00
C ASN A 116 -3.08 3.72 -5.27
N LYS A 117 -2.26 3.93 -4.23
CA LYS A 117 -0.90 4.47 -4.41
C LYS A 117 -0.02 3.57 -5.29
N PHE A 118 -0.04 2.25 -5.10
CA PHE A 118 0.70 1.32 -5.95
C PHE A 118 0.22 1.33 -7.41
N SER A 119 -1.07 1.51 -7.65
CA SER A 119 -1.62 1.68 -9.01
C SER A 119 -1.09 2.96 -9.67
N VAL A 120 -1.11 4.08 -8.94
CA VAL A 120 -0.54 5.36 -9.42
C VAL A 120 0.96 5.23 -9.70
N PHE A 121 1.72 4.68 -8.76
CA PHE A 121 3.15 4.44 -8.92
C PHE A 121 3.46 3.52 -10.10
N SER A 122 2.67 2.46 -10.30
CA SER A 122 2.76 1.58 -11.47
C SER A 122 2.59 2.38 -12.77
N ARG A 123 1.55 3.21 -12.87
CA ARG A 123 1.31 4.04 -14.06
C ARG A 123 2.44 5.04 -14.31
N GLN A 124 2.91 5.72 -13.27
CA GLN A 124 4.01 6.68 -13.37
C GLN A 124 5.31 6.00 -13.83
N LEU A 125 5.69 4.87 -13.24
CA LEU A 125 6.87 4.11 -13.64
C LEU A 125 6.76 3.59 -15.09
N LYS A 126 5.58 3.19 -15.56
CA LYS A 126 5.39 2.84 -16.99
C LYS A 126 5.71 4.03 -17.90
N ILE A 127 5.17 5.21 -17.59
CA ILE A 127 5.43 6.43 -18.36
C ILE A 127 6.93 6.76 -18.34
N ILE A 128 7.55 6.78 -17.15
CA ILE A 128 8.98 7.03 -17.00
C ILE A 128 9.81 6.02 -17.81
N SER A 129 9.46 4.73 -17.76
CA SER A 129 10.17 3.70 -18.52
C SER A 129 10.10 3.93 -20.03
N LEU A 130 8.93 4.32 -20.56
CA LEU A 130 8.77 4.62 -21.98
C LEU A 130 9.61 5.83 -22.38
N ILE A 131 9.64 6.88 -21.55
CA ILE A 131 10.45 8.07 -21.83
C ILE A 131 11.95 7.71 -21.81
N LEU A 132 12.40 6.91 -20.84
CA LEU A 132 13.79 6.43 -20.78
C LEU A 132 14.17 5.57 -22.00
N PHE A 133 13.25 4.80 -22.58
CA PHE A 133 13.53 4.06 -23.82
C PHE A 133 13.66 4.98 -25.04
N LEU A 134 12.82 6.01 -25.11
CA LEU A 134 12.81 6.96 -26.22
C LEU A 134 13.96 7.97 -26.17
N LEU A 135 14.46 8.29 -24.97
CA LEU A 135 15.46 9.34 -24.76
C LEU A 135 16.73 9.15 -25.62
N PRO A 136 17.38 7.96 -25.65
CA PRO A 136 18.57 7.77 -26.47
C PRO A 136 18.29 7.80 -27.98
N LEU A 137 17.09 7.38 -28.40
CA LEU A 137 16.67 7.41 -29.81
C LEU A 137 16.47 8.86 -30.29
N VAL A 138 15.81 9.68 -29.47
CA VAL A 138 15.66 11.11 -29.73
C VAL A 138 17.02 11.79 -29.75
N ASN A 139 17.91 11.44 -28.82
CA ASN A 139 19.28 11.98 -28.76
C ASN A 139 20.05 11.70 -30.04
N PHE A 140 20.03 10.45 -30.50
CA PHE A 140 20.66 10.02 -31.74
C PHE A 140 20.07 10.73 -32.96
N ALA A 141 18.75 10.84 -33.06
CA ALA A 141 18.08 11.51 -34.17
C ALA A 141 18.40 13.01 -34.22
N VAL A 142 18.39 13.70 -33.07
CA VAL A 142 18.71 15.13 -33.00
C VAL A 142 20.15 15.38 -33.43
N ASN A 143 21.11 14.62 -32.90
CA ASN A 143 22.52 14.75 -33.27
C ASN A 143 22.78 14.43 -34.75
N SER A 144 22.16 13.37 -35.28
CA SER A 144 22.43 12.90 -36.65
C SER A 144 21.75 13.74 -37.73
N TYR A 145 20.55 14.26 -37.48
CA TYR A 145 19.75 14.95 -38.51
C TYR A 145 19.81 16.48 -38.42
N PHE A 146 20.02 17.06 -37.23
CA PHE A 146 19.94 18.51 -37.05
C PHE A 146 21.31 19.17 -36.84
N GLY A 147 22.39 18.39 -36.76
CA GLY A 147 23.76 18.92 -36.65
C GLY A 147 23.98 19.78 -35.40
N LEU A 148 23.08 19.71 -34.42
CA LEU A 148 23.26 20.33 -33.11
C LEU A 148 24.44 19.61 -32.46
N GLY A 149 25.55 20.31 -32.25
CA GLY A 149 26.77 19.71 -31.69
C GLY A 149 26.49 18.96 -30.39
N ASN A 150 27.22 17.86 -30.17
CA ASN A 150 26.99 16.89 -29.09
C ASN A 150 26.74 17.53 -27.71
N SER A 151 27.36 18.67 -27.40
CA SER A 151 27.30 19.29 -26.07
C SER A 151 25.91 19.73 -25.59
N ILE A 152 25.04 20.24 -26.46
CA ILE A 152 23.68 20.71 -26.06
C ILE A 152 22.74 19.52 -25.85
N VAL A 153 22.92 18.50 -26.68
CA VAL A 153 22.08 17.30 -26.75
C VAL A 153 22.46 16.33 -25.61
N ASP A 154 23.76 16.24 -25.28
CA ASP A 154 24.28 15.53 -24.10
C ASP A 154 23.77 16.11 -22.77
N ILE A 155 23.57 17.44 -22.68
CA ILE A 155 22.98 18.10 -21.49
C ILE A 155 21.51 17.70 -21.34
N LEU A 156 20.76 17.61 -22.44
CA LEU A 156 19.34 17.25 -22.39
C LEU A 156 19.16 15.79 -21.95
N GLU A 157 19.92 14.85 -22.52
CA GLU A 157 19.88 13.43 -22.14
C GLU A 157 20.33 13.23 -20.69
N CYS A 158 21.42 13.87 -20.26
CA CYS A 158 21.88 13.80 -18.87
C CYS A 158 20.86 14.41 -17.90
N THR A 159 20.31 15.59 -18.17
CA THR A 159 19.44 16.30 -17.21
C THR A 159 18.06 15.64 -17.12
N VAL A 160 17.45 15.32 -18.27
CA VAL A 160 16.13 14.68 -18.30
C VAL A 160 16.24 13.22 -17.84
N GLY A 161 17.26 12.49 -18.28
CA GLY A 161 17.51 11.12 -17.87
C GLY A 161 17.74 11.00 -16.37
N THR A 162 18.62 11.80 -15.78
CA THR A 162 18.88 11.78 -14.33
C THR A 162 17.65 12.15 -13.50
N ASN A 163 16.89 13.16 -13.91
CA ASN A 163 15.65 13.55 -13.23
C ASN A 163 14.60 12.43 -13.25
N LEU A 164 14.40 11.79 -14.41
CA LEU A 164 13.49 10.65 -14.55
C LEU A 164 13.92 9.46 -13.68
N LEU A 165 15.22 9.17 -13.64
CA LEU A 165 15.77 8.14 -12.78
C LEU A 165 15.56 8.47 -11.30
N ALA A 166 15.86 9.70 -10.86
CA ALA A 166 15.63 10.15 -9.49
C ALA A 166 14.16 9.98 -9.09
N MET A 167 13.21 10.40 -9.95
CA MET A 167 11.78 10.19 -9.72
C MET A 167 11.43 8.71 -9.61
N SER A 168 11.98 7.86 -10.49
CA SER A 168 11.75 6.42 -10.44
C SER A 168 12.23 5.81 -9.11
N TYR A 169 13.41 6.20 -8.63
CA TYR A 169 13.97 5.72 -7.37
C TYR A 169 13.15 6.19 -6.17
N LEU A 170 12.68 7.45 -6.15
CA LEU A 170 11.80 7.94 -5.09
C LEU A 170 10.48 7.16 -5.04
N ILE A 171 9.89 6.83 -6.18
CA ILE A 171 8.69 5.98 -6.24
C ILE A 171 9.00 4.58 -5.68
N ILE A 172 10.15 4.00 -6.04
CA ILE A 172 10.56 2.67 -5.56
C ILE A 172 10.73 2.69 -4.04
N ILE A 173 11.46 3.66 -3.49
CA ILE A 173 11.68 3.80 -2.04
C ILE A 173 10.35 3.94 -1.30
N ASN A 174 9.46 4.81 -1.78
CA ASN A 174 8.13 4.98 -1.21
C ASN A 174 7.31 3.68 -1.26
N SER A 175 7.41 2.93 -2.36
CA SER A 175 6.71 1.64 -2.48
C SER A 175 7.20 0.62 -1.46
N VAL A 176 8.52 0.57 -1.20
CA VAL A 176 9.12 -0.31 -0.19
C VAL A 176 8.68 0.10 1.21
N TYR A 177 8.66 1.40 1.50
CA TYR A 177 8.20 1.93 2.77
C TYR A 177 6.74 1.54 3.06
N LEU A 178 5.84 1.75 2.10
CA LEU A 178 4.42 1.39 2.24
C LEU A 178 4.23 -0.13 2.40
N LYS A 179 5.00 -0.96 1.70
CA LYS A 179 4.97 -2.42 1.89
C LYS A 179 5.37 -2.82 3.30
N ARG A 180 6.42 -2.20 3.86
CA ARG A 180 6.87 -2.48 5.23
C ARG A 180 5.83 -2.04 6.26
N GLN A 181 5.21 -0.88 6.08
CA GLN A 181 4.13 -0.44 6.96
C GLN A 181 2.93 -1.38 6.91
N LEU A 182 2.54 -1.83 5.72
CA LEU A 182 1.44 -2.78 5.57
C LEU A 182 1.76 -4.10 6.28
N LYS A 183 2.97 -4.63 6.08
CA LYS A 183 3.39 -5.87 6.75
C LYS A 183 3.31 -5.75 8.27
N ARG A 184 3.84 -4.67 8.86
CA ARG A 184 3.76 -4.43 10.31
C ARG A 184 2.32 -4.41 10.83
N ASN A 185 1.42 -3.71 10.13
CA ASN A 185 0.01 -3.65 10.55
C ASN A 185 -0.69 -5.01 10.43
N CYS A 186 -0.32 -5.83 9.44
CA CYS A 186 -0.82 -7.20 9.31
C CYS A 186 -0.29 -8.10 10.43
N ASP A 187 1.01 -8.02 10.73
CA ASP A 187 1.66 -8.76 11.82
C ASP A 187 1.02 -8.41 13.18
N GLU A 188 0.75 -7.11 13.46
CA GLU A 188 0.06 -6.63 14.68
C GLU A 188 -1.38 -7.17 14.83
N LEU A 189 -2.01 -7.59 13.74
CA LEU A 189 -3.38 -8.10 13.70
C LEU A 189 -3.45 -9.62 13.48
N GLU A 190 -2.28 -10.28 13.49
CA GLU A 190 -2.09 -11.71 13.24
C GLU A 190 -2.74 -12.16 11.91
N ILE A 191 -2.53 -11.38 10.85
CA ILE A 191 -3.04 -11.63 9.47
C ILE A 191 -1.85 -11.89 8.55
#